data_AF-A0A3D9C179-F1
#
_entry.id   AF-A0A3D9C179-F1
#
_cell.length_a   1.000
_cell.length_b   1.000
_cell.length_c   1.000
_cell.angle_alpha   90.00
_cell.angle_beta   90.00
_cell.angle_gamma   90.00
#
_symmetry.space_group_name_H-M   'P 1'
#
loop_
_entity.id
_entity.type
_entity.pdbx_description
1 polymer ?
#
loop_
_entity_poly.entity_id
_entity_poly.type
_entity_poly.pdbx_seq_one_letter_code
_entity_poly.pdbx_strand_id
1 'polypeptide(L)'
;MQEVESGRLSQRAVERTYKINRRTIDSWITQFSLLPLASNGLTAKPMKEPNESSKIKLLSKQVSEVQKALEKANLNINRLETLIQVSEEELKIKIRKRPGAKQSKE
;
A
#
# COMPACT_ATOMS: atom_id res chain seq x y z
N MET A 1 -19.28 -29.57 22.65
CA MET A 1 -18.38 -28.44 22.96
C MET A 1 -18.67 -27.83 24.32
N GLN A 2 -19.92 -27.45 24.61
CA GLN A 2 -20.34 -26.90 25.91
C GLN A 2 -20.03 -27.82 27.11
N GLU A 3 -20.06 -29.14 26.93
CA GLU A 3 -19.69 -30.14 27.96
C GLU A 3 -18.19 -30.23 28.25
N VAL A 4 -17.33 -29.86 27.29
CA VAL A 4 -15.86 -29.80 27.46
C VAL A 4 -15.47 -28.48 28.12
N GLU A 5 -16.07 -27.38 27.66
CA GLU A 5 -15.86 -26.05 28.25
C GLU A 5 -16.37 -25.96 29.69
N SER A 6 -17.45 -26.66 30.03
CA SER A 6 -17.97 -26.77 31.41
C SER A 6 -17.19 -27.76 32.29
N GLY A 7 -16.15 -28.42 31.76
CA GLY A 7 -15.32 -29.37 32.51
C GLY A 7 -16.01 -30.70 32.86
N ARG A 8 -17.22 -30.97 32.35
CA ARG A 8 -17.99 -32.20 32.62
C ARG A 8 -17.41 -33.45 31.96
N LEU A 9 -16.73 -33.31 30.82
CA LEU A 9 -16.12 -34.42 30.10
C LEU A 9 -14.68 -34.08 29.68
N SER A 10 -13.75 -35.00 29.95
CA SER A 10 -12.37 -34.91 29.44
C SER A 10 -12.35 -35.04 27.91
N GLN A 11 -11.38 -34.42 27.24
CA GLN A 11 -11.19 -34.54 25.77
C GLN A 11 -11.17 -36.00 25.29
N ARG A 12 -10.57 -36.91 26.09
CA ARG A 12 -10.52 -38.35 25.82
C ARG A 12 -11.87 -39.06 26.00
N ALA A 13 -12.77 -38.51 26.82
CA ALA A 13 -14.13 -39.04 26.96
C ALA A 13 -14.97 -38.65 25.75
N VAL A 14 -14.84 -37.40 25.28
CA VAL A 14 -15.55 -36.89 24.09
C VAL A 14 -15.13 -37.60 22.80
N GLU A 15 -13.84 -37.90 22.66
CA GLU A 15 -13.34 -38.73 21.56
C GLU A 15 -14.02 -40.10 21.53
N ARG A 16 -14.27 -40.73 22.68
CA ARG A 16 -14.90 -42.05 22.76
C ARG A 16 -16.41 -42.02 22.58
N THR A 17 -17.10 -41.03 23.15
CA THR A 17 -18.55 -40.94 23.08
C THR A 17 -19.04 -40.47 21.71
N TYR A 18 -18.33 -39.50 21.12
CA TYR A 18 -18.74 -38.88 19.85
C TYR A 18 -17.92 -39.37 18.64
N LYS A 19 -16.89 -40.20 18.84
CA LYS A 19 -16.00 -40.72 17.79
C LYS A 19 -15.37 -39.62 16.93
N ILE A 20 -15.10 -38.47 17.54
CA ILE A 20 -14.47 -37.31 16.88
C ILE A 20 -12.97 -37.35 17.16
N ASN A 21 -12.16 -37.12 16.13
CA ASN A 21 -10.71 -37.08 16.26
C ASN A 21 -10.28 -35.97 17.23
N ARG A 22 -9.35 -36.29 18.13
CA ARG A 22 -8.79 -35.35 19.11
C ARG A 22 -8.31 -34.03 18.49
N ARG A 23 -7.66 -34.07 17.31
CA ARG A 23 -7.20 -32.85 16.62
C ARG A 23 -8.34 -31.89 16.26
N THR A 24 -9.49 -32.43 15.89
CA THR A 24 -10.69 -31.64 15.56
C THR A 24 -11.24 -30.98 16.82
N ILE A 25 -11.24 -31.69 17.94
CA ILE A 25 -11.64 -31.16 19.25
C ILE A 25 -10.70 -30.03 19.68
N ASP A 26 -9.38 -30.21 19.57
CA ASP A 26 -8.39 -29.18 19.92
C ASP A 26 -8.53 -27.94 19.04
N SER A 27 -8.73 -28.12 17.72
CA SER A 27 -8.98 -27.00 16.80
C SER A 27 -10.23 -26.22 17.20
N TRP A 28 -11.33 -26.89 17.54
CA TRP A 28 -12.54 -26.21 17.97
C TRP A 28 -12.33 -25.51 19.32
N ILE A 29 -11.67 -26.13 20.30
CA ILE A 29 -11.37 -25.47 21.58
C ILE A 29 -10.56 -24.19 21.35
N THR A 30 -9.56 -24.19 20.46
CA THR A 30 -8.81 -22.97 20.12
C THR A 30 -9.68 -21.92 19.43
N GLN A 31 -10.55 -22.30 18.49
CA GLN A 31 -11.43 -21.36 17.79
C GLN A 31 -12.45 -20.75 18.75
N PHE A 32 -13.14 -21.57 19.56
CA PHE A 32 -14.18 -21.12 20.47
C PHE A 32 -13.62 -20.39 21.71
N SER A 33 -12.40 -20.71 22.17
CA SER A 33 -11.73 -19.92 23.23
C SER A 33 -11.20 -18.57 22.77
N LEU A 34 -10.91 -18.41 21.47
CA LEU A 34 -10.52 -17.14 20.87
C LEU A 34 -11.71 -16.25 20.49
N LEU A 35 -12.93 -16.79 20.37
CA LEU A 35 -14.14 -16.02 20.06
C LEU A 35 -14.44 -14.91 21.08
N PRO A 36 -14.36 -15.14 22.41
CA PRO A 36 -14.50 -14.06 23.40
C PRO A 36 -13.45 -12.96 23.25
N LEU A 37 -12.19 -13.32 22.94
CA LEU A 37 -11.08 -12.38 22.73
C LEU A 37 -11.25 -11.58 21.42
N ALA A 38 -11.74 -12.21 20.36
CA ALA A 38 -12.05 -11.54 19.09
C ALA A 38 -13.27 -10.61 19.21
N SER A 39 -14.25 -10.95 20.04
CA SER A 39 -15.43 -10.11 20.30
C SER A 39 -15.12 -8.86 21.15
N ASN A 40 -14.07 -8.91 21.98
CA ASN A 40 -13.67 -7.82 22.89
C ASN A 40 -12.67 -6.81 22.30
N GLY A 41 -12.67 -6.62 20.98
CA GLY A 41 -12.14 -5.39 20.40
C GLY A 41 -10.82 -5.54 19.67
N LEU A 42 -10.87 -6.25 18.55
CA LEU A 42 -10.51 -5.57 17.32
C LEU A 42 -11.46 -4.37 17.20
N THR A 43 -11.13 -3.28 17.88
CA THR A 43 -11.71 -1.98 17.59
C THR A 43 -11.22 -1.63 16.20
N ALA A 44 -11.96 -2.11 15.20
CA ALA A 44 -12.10 -1.41 13.94
C ALA A 44 -12.51 0.00 14.35
N LYS A 45 -11.51 0.87 14.54
CA LYS A 45 -11.69 2.28 14.82
C LYS A 45 -12.68 2.73 13.77
N PRO A 46 -13.87 3.25 14.15
CA PRO A 46 -14.77 3.80 13.14
C PRO A 46 -13.93 4.78 12.36
N MET A 47 -13.84 4.56 11.04
CA MET A 47 -13.08 5.42 10.15
C MET A 47 -13.69 6.81 10.33
N LYS A 48 -13.06 7.63 11.18
CA LYS A 48 -13.58 8.95 11.52
C LYS A 48 -13.72 9.66 10.19
N GLU A 49 -14.92 10.16 9.90
CA GLU A 49 -15.11 11.01 8.72
C GLU A 49 -13.99 12.05 8.73
N PRO A 50 -13.28 12.24 7.61
CA PRO A 50 -12.13 13.12 7.60
C PRO A 50 -12.60 14.52 7.98
N ASN A 51 -12.27 14.94 9.21
CA ASN A 51 -12.50 16.30 9.69
C ASN A 51 -12.01 17.27 8.62
N GLU A 52 -12.73 18.36 8.38
CA GLU A 52 -12.43 19.33 7.32
C GLU A 52 -10.96 19.80 7.35
N SER A 53 -10.40 19.98 8.55
CA SER A 53 -8.98 20.27 8.78
C SER A 53 -8.02 19.20 8.21
N SER A 54 -8.39 17.92 8.27
CA SER A 54 -7.58 16.83 7.70
C SER A 54 -7.63 16.83 6.17
N LYS A 55 -8.78 17.14 5.56
CA LYS A 55 -8.89 17.30 4.10
C LYS A 55 -8.04 18.47 3.60
N ILE A 56 -8.10 19.61 4.29
CA ILE A 56 -7.30 20.80 3.94
C ILE A 56 -5.80 20.49 4.01
N LYS A 57 -5.34 19.75 5.03
CA LYS A 57 -3.94 19.33 5.16
C LYS A 57 -3.50 18.36 4.05
N LEU A 58 -4.37 17.44 3.65
CA LEU A 58 -4.08 16.52 2.54
C LEU A 58 -4.02 17.27 1.20
N LEU A 59 -4.97 18.18 0.95
CA LEU A 59 -4.99 19.01 -0.24
C LEU A 59 -3.77 19.93 -0.32
N SER A 60 -3.38 20.59 0.77
CA SER A 60 -2.20 21.45 0.78
C SER A 60 -0.91 20.68 0.51
N LYS A 61 -0.81 19.45 1.04
CA LYS A 61 0.31 18.55 0.74
C LYS A 61 0.35 18.17 -0.74
N GLN A 62 -0.78 17.81 -1.33
CA GLN A 62 -0.88 17.49 -2.76
C GLN A 62 -0.48 18.69 -3.64
N VAL A 63 -0.96 19.89 -3.32
CA VAL A 63 -0.58 21.12 -4.05
C VAL A 63 0.93 21.34 -3.98
N SER A 64 1.54 21.20 -2.80
CA SER A 64 3.00 21.35 -2.65
C SER A 64 3.78 20.30 -3.43
N GLU A 65 3.33 19.06 -3.45
CA GLU A 65 3.97 17.98 -4.20
C GLU A 65 3.90 18.21 -5.71
N VAL A 66 2.72 18.59 -6.22
CA VAL A 66 2.51 18.91 -7.64
C VAL A 66 3.35 20.12 -8.06
N GLN A 67 3.39 21.17 -7.24
CA GLN A 67 4.19 22.36 -7.53
C GLN A 67 5.68 22.02 -7.60
N LYS A 68 6.21 21.23 -6.66
CA LYS A 68 7.60 20.76 -6.70
C LYS A 68 7.92 19.92 -7.93
N ALA A 69 6.99 19.06 -8.35
CA ALA A 69 7.15 18.26 -9.56
C ALA A 69 7.22 19.14 -10.81
N LEU A 70 6.38 20.18 -10.86
CA LEU A 70 6.37 21.17 -11.95
C LEU A 70 7.68 21.97 -11.99
N GLU A 71 8.15 22.47 -10.85
CA GLU A 71 9.43 23.19 -10.75
C GLU A 71 10.61 22.32 -11.23
N LYS A 72 10.63 21.04 -10.81
CA LYS A 72 11.65 20.09 -11.25
C LYS A 72 11.59 19.83 -12.77
N ALA A 73 10.40 19.69 -13.33
CA ALA A 73 10.22 19.50 -14.78
C ALA A 73 10.73 20.71 -15.56
N ASN A 74 10.37 21.92 -15.14
CA ASN A 74 10.82 23.16 -15.76
C ASN A 74 12.34 23.33 -15.68
N LEU A 75 12.95 23.01 -14.53
CA LEU A 75 14.40 23.05 -14.38
C LEU A 75 15.09 22.07 -15.34
N ASN A 76 14.56 20.86 -15.49
CA ASN A 76 15.10 19.88 -16.42
C ASN A 76 15.00 20.36 -17.88
N ILE A 77 13.86 20.95 -18.27
CA ILE A 77 13.67 21.51 -19.61
C ILE A 77 14.71 22.60 -19.86
N ASN A 78 14.81 23.59 -18.96
CA ASN A 78 15.78 24.68 -19.07
C ASN A 78 17.22 24.15 -19.15
N ARG A 79 17.58 23.16 -18.33
CA ARG A 79 18.91 22.52 -18.36
C ARG A 79 19.21 21.87 -19.71
N LEU A 80 18.23 21.19 -20.31
CA LEU A 80 18.42 20.55 -21.61
C LEU A 80 18.55 21.59 -22.71
N GLU A 81 17.75 22.65 -22.67
CA GLU A 81 17.83 23.76 -23.61
C GLU A 81 19.17 24.48 -23.53
N THR A 82 19.66 24.77 -22.32
CA THR A 82 20.97 25.41 -22.13
C THR A 82 22.11 24.51 -22.56
N LEU A 83 22.04 23.21 -22.28
CA LEU A 83 23.03 22.24 -22.75
C LEU A 83 23.08 22.19 -24.28
N ILE A 84 21.92 22.22 -24.94
CA ILE A 84 21.83 22.29 -26.41
C ILE A 84 22.48 23.57 -26.90
N GLN A 85 22.14 24.72 -26.31
CA GLN A 85 22.66 26.02 -26.72
C GLN A 85 24.19 26.08 -26.61
N VAL A 86 24.74 25.75 -25.44
CA VAL A 86 26.20 25.75 -25.20
C VAL A 86 26.92 24.79 -26.13
N SER A 87 26.35 23.60 -26.37
CA SER A 87 26.93 22.62 -27.29
C SER A 87 26.96 23.12 -28.74
N GLU A 88 25.91 23.83 -29.18
CA GLU A 88 25.84 24.34 -30.55
C GLU A 88 26.69 25.60 -30.76
N GLU A 89 26.74 26.51 -29.78
CA GLU A 89 27.45 27.79 -29.87
C GLU A 89 28.95 27.64 -29.60
N GLU A 90 29.32 27.03 -28.48
CA GLU A 90 30.72 26.96 -28.03
C GLU A 90 31.44 25.75 -28.60
N LEU A 91 30.81 24.58 -28.51
CA LEU A 91 31.42 23.31 -28.95
C LEU A 91 31.19 23.02 -30.43
N LYS A 92 30.32 23.78 -31.11
CA LYS A 92 29.93 23.62 -32.52
C LYS A 92 29.39 22.22 -32.86
N ILE A 93 28.88 21.51 -31.85
CA ILE A 93 28.25 20.20 -31.98
C ILE A 93 26.78 20.43 -32.28
N LYS A 94 26.34 20.08 -33.50
CA LYS A 94 24.94 20.25 -33.93
C LYS A 94 24.07 19.14 -33.34
N ILE A 95 23.23 19.48 -32.37
CA ILE A 95 22.34 18.52 -31.70
C ILE A 95 20.92 18.58 -32.29
N ARG A 96 20.41 19.78 -32.63
CA ARG A 96 19.06 19.92 -33.20
C ARG A 96 18.96 19.32 -34.60
N LYS A 97 17.89 18.57 -34.86
CA LYS A 97 17.57 18.05 -36.19
C LYS A 97 17.21 19.21 -37.12
N ARG A 98 17.79 19.22 -38.32
CA ARG A 98 17.43 20.20 -39.35
C ARG A 98 16.11 19.80 -40.03
N PRO A 99 15.13 20.70 -40.18
CA PRO A 99 13.96 20.42 -41.00
C PRO A 99 14.43 20.12 -42.44
N GLY A 100 14.03 18.97 -42.97
CA GLY A 100 14.40 18.51 -44.33
C GLY A 100 15.60 17.56 -44.42
N ALA A 101 16.30 17.24 -43.33
CA ALA A 101 17.35 16.22 -43.37
C ALA A 101 16.75 14.81 -43.60
N LYS A 102 17.12 14.16 -44.71
CA LYS A 102 16.76 12.77 -44.99
C LYS A 102 17.26 11.89 -43.84
N GLN A 103 16.38 11.07 -43.28
CA GLN A 103 16.75 10.09 -42.27
C GLN A 103 17.78 9.13 -42.88
N SER A 104 18.95 9.00 -42.25
CA SER A 104 19.94 7.99 -42.64
C SER A 104 19.28 6.62 -42.53
N LYS A 105 19.31 5.85 -43.61
CA LYS A 105 18.90 4.45 -43.57
C LYS A 105 19.97 3.66 -42.83
N GLU A 106 19.53 2.75 -41.96
CA GLU A 106 20.38 1.72 -41.34
C GLU A 106 21.04 0.83 -42.40
#